data_AF-A0AAU7DLR5-F1
#
_entry.id   AF-A0AAU7DLR5-F1
#
_cell.length_a   1.000
_cell.length_b   1.000
_cell.length_c   1.000
_cell.angle_alpha   90.00
_cell.angle_beta   90.00
_cell.angle_gamma   90.00
#
_symmetry.space_group_name_H-M   'P 1'
#
loop_
_entity.id
_entity.type
_entity.pdbx_description
1 polymer ?
#
loop_
_entity_poly.entity_id
_entity_poly.type
_entity_poly.pdbx_seq_one_letter_code
_entity_poly.pdbx_strand_id
1 'polypeptide(L)'
;MFPKRSAVAACAAFICCTMGPRILHAASAQQFYIPIVNATFSPACSSVSGLQVTLNGQYHFVVHTSKNHDGTFTTKIQSNATGTATDNNGGKYVFNYVNHEQDLSSTPADVPPILGIYSDRFQLVSKGGDPNVKVQYQIAFMIDGSGTFTPISVMVFKGDPNCDPI
;
A
#
# COMPACT_ATOMS: atom_id res chain seq x y z
N MET A 1 42.45 -64.72 10.78
CA MET A 1 42.09 -64.09 12.07
C MET A 1 42.24 -62.59 11.88
N PHE A 2 41.13 -61.88 11.69
CA PHE A 2 41.14 -60.43 11.45
C PHE A 2 41.44 -59.67 12.75
N PRO A 3 42.20 -58.57 12.67
CA PRO A 3 41.87 -57.39 13.45
C PRO A 3 41.42 -56.24 12.55
N LYS A 4 40.39 -55.57 13.05
CA LYS A 4 39.74 -54.39 12.50
C LYS A 4 40.55 -53.13 12.80
N ARG A 5 40.55 -52.23 11.80
CA ARG A 5 40.48 -50.76 11.86
C ARG A 5 41.59 -49.99 12.59
N SER A 6 42.29 -49.15 11.83
CA SER A 6 42.55 -47.75 12.20
C SER A 6 42.84 -46.94 10.93
N ALA A 7 42.01 -45.93 10.70
CA ALA A 7 42.17 -44.95 9.63
C ALA A 7 43.11 -43.83 10.12
N VAL A 8 44.08 -43.46 9.28
CA VAL A 8 44.98 -42.30 9.42
C VAL A 8 44.66 -41.41 8.21
N ALA A 9 43.89 -40.33 8.38
CA ALA A 9 44.26 -38.97 8.79
C ALA A 9 44.76 -38.06 7.65
N ALA A 10 44.05 -36.93 7.54
CA ALA A 10 44.46 -35.61 7.05
C ALA A 10 44.60 -35.34 5.54
N CYS A 11 43.65 -34.57 5.00
CA CYS A 11 44.02 -33.23 4.52
C CYS A 11 42.82 -32.27 4.65
N ALA A 12 43.12 -31.12 5.25
CA ALA A 12 42.21 -30.05 5.59
C ALA A 12 41.85 -29.19 4.38
N ALA A 13 40.64 -28.66 4.38
CA ALA A 13 40.38 -27.33 3.85
C ALA A 13 39.34 -26.64 4.73
N PHE A 14 39.85 -25.76 5.58
CA PHE A 14 39.09 -24.72 6.26
C PHE A 14 38.40 -23.84 5.20
N ILE A 15 37.06 -23.85 5.16
CA ILE A 15 36.29 -22.65 4.82
C ILE A 15 35.37 -22.41 6.00
N CYS A 16 35.92 -21.76 7.01
CA CYS A 16 35.12 -21.09 8.02
C CYS A 16 34.46 -19.88 7.32
N CYS A 17 33.31 -20.12 6.68
CA CYS A 17 32.39 -19.03 6.43
C CYS A 17 31.92 -18.56 7.80
N THR A 18 32.47 -17.45 8.27
CA THR A 18 31.95 -16.71 9.41
C THR A 18 30.53 -16.28 9.07
N MET A 19 29.56 -17.14 9.35
CA MET A 19 28.17 -16.75 9.48
C MET A 19 28.09 -15.92 10.76
N GLY A 20 28.47 -14.64 10.66
CA GLY A 20 28.08 -13.66 11.66
C GLY A 20 26.56 -13.76 11.88
N PRO A 21 26.05 -13.46 13.08
CA PRO A 21 24.63 -13.54 13.34
C PRO A 21 23.89 -12.71 12.29
N ARG A 22 23.21 -13.39 11.37
CA ARG A 22 22.19 -12.74 10.56
C ARG A 22 21.08 -12.40 11.54
N ILE A 23 21.09 -11.17 12.02
CA ILE A 23 19.93 -10.60 12.70
C ILE A 23 18.82 -10.62 11.65
N LEU A 24 17.96 -11.63 11.75
CA LEU A 24 16.67 -11.66 11.06
C LEU A 24 15.88 -10.50 11.66
N HIS A 25 15.98 -9.32 11.05
CA HIS A 25 15.09 -8.23 11.37
C HIS A 25 13.68 -8.69 10.99
N ALA A 26 12.85 -8.97 11.99
CA ALA A 26 11.49 -9.44 11.77
C ALA A 26 10.71 -8.36 11.01
N ALA A 27 10.42 -8.63 9.74
CA ALA A 27 9.43 -7.89 8.99
C ALA A 27 8.05 -8.19 9.62
N SER A 28 7.36 -7.17 10.10
CA SER A 28 5.97 -7.32 10.53
C SER A 28 5.06 -6.93 9.38
N ALA A 29 4.24 -7.88 8.91
CA ALA A 29 3.14 -7.62 8.02
C ALA A 29 1.82 -7.72 8.80
N GLN A 30 1.02 -6.68 8.76
CA GLN A 30 -0.34 -6.67 9.28
C GLN A 30 -1.32 -6.59 8.12
N GLN A 31 -2.45 -7.29 8.25
CA GLN A 31 -3.51 -7.28 7.26
C GLN A 31 -4.85 -6.94 7.91
N PHE A 32 -5.64 -6.11 7.24
CA PHE A 32 -6.94 -5.65 7.73
C PHE A 32 -7.97 -5.78 6.62
N TYR A 33 -9.18 -6.20 6.99
CA TYR A 33 -10.33 -6.24 6.08
C TYR A 33 -11.44 -5.39 6.70
N ILE A 34 -11.90 -4.38 5.96
CA ILE A 34 -12.93 -3.45 6.40
C ILE A 34 -14.10 -3.56 5.44
N PRO A 35 -15.30 -3.96 5.90
CA PRO A 35 -16.47 -3.99 5.02
C PRO A 35 -16.89 -2.56 4.64
N ILE A 36 -17.27 -2.38 3.39
CA ILE A 36 -17.89 -1.15 2.89
C ILE A 36 -19.37 -1.45 2.78
N VAL A 37 -20.18 -0.81 3.62
CA VAL A 37 -21.63 -1.06 3.69
C VAL A 37 -22.37 0.27 3.54
N ASN A 38 -23.12 0.39 2.46
CA ASN A 38 -23.92 1.58 2.13
C ASN A 38 -23.16 2.91 2.28
N ALA A 39 -21.86 2.92 1.94
CA ALA A 39 -21.07 4.14 1.95
C ALA A 39 -21.50 5.01 0.76
N THR A 40 -21.74 6.30 0.99
CA THR A 40 -22.15 7.21 -0.07
C THR A 40 -20.97 7.99 -0.61
N PHE A 41 -20.94 8.16 -1.93
CA PHE A 41 -19.95 8.96 -2.63
C PHE A 41 -20.68 9.84 -3.65
N SER A 42 -20.36 11.13 -3.66
CA SER A 42 -20.91 12.10 -4.61
C SER A 42 -19.74 12.82 -5.29
N PRO A 43 -19.27 12.33 -6.45
CA PRO A 43 -18.16 12.97 -7.15
C PRO A 43 -18.46 14.44 -7.43
N ALA A 44 -17.53 15.31 -7.09
CA ALA A 44 -17.62 16.76 -7.28
C ALA A 44 -17.13 17.22 -8.66
N CYS A 45 -16.71 16.29 -9.51
CA CYS A 45 -16.23 16.58 -10.85
C CYS A 45 -17.35 16.86 -11.86
N SER A 46 -17.03 17.69 -12.85
CA SER A 46 -18.00 18.18 -13.83
C SER A 46 -18.56 17.09 -14.76
N SER A 47 -17.81 16.00 -14.98
CA SER A 47 -18.17 14.92 -15.91
C SER A 47 -19.37 14.07 -15.46
N VAL A 48 -19.68 14.09 -14.15
CA VAL A 48 -20.76 13.29 -13.54
C VAL A 48 -21.55 14.13 -12.52
N SER A 49 -21.82 15.39 -12.86
CA SER A 49 -22.55 16.31 -11.98
C SER A 49 -23.89 15.74 -11.51
N GLY A 50 -24.16 15.79 -10.21
CA GLY A 50 -25.40 15.29 -9.60
C GLY A 50 -25.44 13.76 -9.40
N LEU A 51 -24.37 13.04 -9.74
CA LEU A 51 -24.24 11.62 -9.45
C LEU A 51 -24.05 11.42 -7.95
N GLN A 52 -24.89 10.57 -7.36
CA GLN A 52 -24.69 10.06 -6.01
C GLN A 52 -24.73 8.54 -6.07
N VAL A 53 -23.67 7.90 -5.58
CA VAL A 53 -23.56 6.44 -5.58
C VAL A 53 -23.47 5.88 -4.17
N THR A 54 -24.12 4.73 -3.98
CA THR A 54 -24.05 3.93 -2.76
C THR A 54 -23.16 2.72 -3.02
N LEU A 55 -22.03 2.64 -2.31
CA LEU A 55 -20.98 1.64 -2.44
C LEU A 55 -21.21 0.50 -1.44
N ASN A 56 -21.03 -0.73 -1.91
CA ASN A 56 -20.97 -1.93 -1.08
C ASN A 56 -19.82 -2.83 -1.54
N GLY A 57 -18.95 -3.24 -0.63
CA GLY A 57 -17.74 -4.00 -0.97
C GLY A 57 -16.87 -4.30 0.24
N GLN A 58 -15.57 -4.45 -0.01
CA GLN A 58 -14.58 -4.67 1.04
C GLN A 58 -13.30 -3.94 0.71
N TYR A 59 -12.70 -3.36 1.74
CA TYR A 59 -11.37 -2.79 1.76
C TYR A 59 -10.40 -3.81 2.36
N HIS A 60 -9.26 -4.04 1.72
CA HIS A 60 -8.15 -4.84 2.21
C HIS A 60 -6.90 -3.97 2.32
N PHE A 61 -6.27 -3.95 3.49
CA PHE A 61 -5.02 -3.24 3.75
C PHE A 61 -3.92 -4.22 4.10
N VAL A 62 -2.71 -3.95 3.62
CA VAL A 62 -1.48 -4.62 4.00
C VAL A 62 -0.49 -3.55 4.44
N VAL A 63 -0.09 -3.59 5.70
CA VAL A 63 0.95 -2.72 6.26
C VAL A 63 2.19 -3.55 6.49
N HIS A 64 3.32 -3.11 5.95
CA HIS A 64 4.60 -3.78 6.09
C HIS A 64 5.66 -2.80 6.57
N THR A 65 6.23 -3.08 7.74
CA THR A 65 7.32 -2.28 8.30
C THR A 65 8.59 -3.12 8.36
N SER A 66 9.69 -2.54 7.87
CA SER A 66 11.00 -3.18 7.88
C SER A 66 12.07 -2.22 8.38
N LYS A 67 13.02 -2.75 9.16
CA LYS A 67 14.22 -2.04 9.57
C LYS A 67 15.28 -2.09 8.46
N ASN A 68 15.78 -0.94 8.07
CA ASN A 68 16.84 -0.76 7.08
C ASN A 68 18.22 -1.06 7.71
N HIS A 69 19.25 -1.25 6.86
CA HIS A 69 20.60 -1.59 7.31
C HIS A 69 21.26 -0.49 8.17
N ASP A 70 20.91 0.76 7.92
CA ASP A 70 21.35 1.93 8.70
C ASP A 70 20.59 2.11 10.03
N GLY A 71 19.64 1.23 10.32
CA GLY A 71 18.85 1.24 11.54
C GLY A 71 17.53 2.01 11.44
N THR A 72 17.28 2.73 10.35
CA THR A 72 16.01 3.43 10.08
C THR A 72 14.88 2.46 9.77
N PHE A 73 13.63 2.94 9.71
CA PHE A 73 12.48 2.12 9.33
C PHE A 73 11.86 2.59 8.02
N THR A 74 11.28 1.64 7.29
CA THR A 74 10.46 1.88 6.10
C THR A 74 9.10 1.23 6.34
N THR A 75 8.02 2.01 6.26
CA THR A 75 6.66 1.47 6.20
C THR A 75 6.15 1.52 4.78
N LYS A 76 5.47 0.45 4.36
CA LYS A 76 4.73 0.37 3.10
C LYS A 76 3.30 0.00 3.41
N ILE A 77 2.37 0.76 2.86
CA ILE A 77 0.93 0.47 2.96
C ILE A 77 0.43 0.18 1.55
N GLN A 78 -0.26 -0.93 1.40
CA GLN A 78 -0.97 -1.27 0.17
C GLN A 78 -2.42 -1.46 0.53
N SER A 79 -3.31 -0.82 -0.21
CA SER A 79 -4.73 -0.86 0.08
C SER A 79 -5.50 -1.09 -1.21
N ASN A 80 -6.46 -2.03 -1.16
CA ASN A 80 -7.30 -2.37 -2.28
C ASN A 80 -8.76 -2.41 -1.81
N ALA A 81 -9.65 -1.72 -2.50
CA ALA A 81 -11.08 -1.85 -2.28
C ALA A 81 -11.78 -2.22 -3.59
N THR A 82 -12.66 -3.21 -3.51
CA THR A 82 -13.47 -3.60 -4.67
C THR A 82 -14.90 -3.88 -4.24
N GLY A 83 -15.84 -3.58 -5.12
CA GLY A 83 -17.24 -3.82 -4.83
C GLY A 83 -18.17 -3.32 -5.91
N THR A 84 -19.42 -3.13 -5.52
CA THR A 84 -20.50 -2.66 -6.39
C THR A 84 -20.98 -1.29 -5.95
N ALA A 85 -21.50 -0.53 -6.90
CA ALA A 85 -22.22 0.70 -6.60
C ALA A 85 -23.57 0.73 -7.30
N THR A 86 -24.51 1.46 -6.71
CA THR A 86 -25.76 1.86 -7.37
C THR A 86 -25.90 3.36 -7.27
N ASP A 87 -26.24 4.03 -8.37
CA ASP A 87 -26.52 5.47 -8.36
C ASP A 87 -27.98 5.81 -7.99
N ASN A 88 -28.23 7.10 -7.82
CA ASN A 88 -29.53 7.69 -7.55
C ASN A 88 -30.58 7.51 -8.67
N ASN A 89 -30.17 7.11 -9.88
CA ASN A 89 -31.05 6.78 -11.01
C ASN A 89 -31.20 5.25 -11.21
N GLY A 90 -30.58 4.44 -10.34
CA GLY A 90 -30.60 2.97 -10.42
C GLY A 90 -29.49 2.35 -11.29
N GLY A 91 -28.61 3.16 -11.87
CA GLY A 91 -27.43 2.73 -12.62
C GLY A 91 -26.51 1.87 -11.75
N LYS A 92 -25.84 0.89 -12.36
CA LYS A 92 -25.06 -0.13 -11.65
C LYS A 92 -23.60 -0.07 -12.06
N TYR A 93 -22.71 -0.10 -11.07
CA TYR A 93 -21.27 0.03 -11.28
C TYR A 93 -20.49 -1.05 -10.53
N VAL A 94 -19.25 -1.23 -10.95
CA VAL A 94 -18.18 -1.84 -10.14
C VAL A 94 -17.21 -0.73 -9.79
N PHE A 95 -16.84 -0.64 -8.51
CA PHE A 95 -15.75 0.25 -8.11
C PHE A 95 -14.50 -0.56 -7.79
N ASN A 96 -13.36 -0.01 -8.13
CA ASN A 96 -12.04 -0.51 -7.75
C ASN A 96 -11.22 0.65 -7.25
N TYR A 97 -10.49 0.43 -6.17
CA TYR A 97 -9.66 1.42 -5.55
C TYR A 97 -8.33 0.77 -5.15
N VAL A 98 -7.20 1.32 -5.60
CA VAL A 98 -5.87 0.79 -5.28
C VAL A 98 -4.96 1.91 -4.86
N ASN A 99 -4.52 1.89 -3.60
CA ASN A 99 -3.58 2.87 -3.08
C ASN A 99 -2.29 2.20 -2.62
N HIS A 100 -1.18 2.88 -2.83
CA HIS A 100 0.12 2.48 -2.31
C HIS A 100 0.79 3.67 -1.65
N GLU A 101 1.33 3.44 -0.47
CA GLU A 101 2.13 4.38 0.28
C GLU A 101 3.48 3.72 0.58
N GLN A 102 4.54 4.52 0.50
CA GLN A 102 5.85 4.11 0.99
C GLN A 102 6.56 5.31 1.60
N ASP A 103 7.02 5.13 2.84
CA ASP A 103 7.95 6.05 3.48
C ASP A 103 9.33 5.92 2.83
N LEU A 104 10.02 7.05 2.68
CA LEU A 104 11.36 7.08 2.10
C LEU A 104 12.45 6.74 3.13
N SER A 105 12.21 7.00 4.42
CA SER A 105 12.94 6.50 5.60
C SER A 105 12.53 7.37 6.81
N SER A 106 12.03 6.77 7.89
CA SER A 106 11.90 7.44 9.19
C SER A 106 13.11 7.08 10.07
N THR A 107 13.70 8.06 10.75
CA THR A 107 14.79 7.79 11.71
C THR A 107 14.32 6.79 12.79
N PRO A 108 15.24 6.09 13.50
CA PRO A 108 14.87 5.02 14.45
C PRO A 108 13.95 5.46 15.60
N ALA A 109 13.74 6.76 15.76
CA ALA A 109 12.60 7.33 16.45
C ALA A 109 11.74 8.00 15.38
N ASP A 110 10.46 7.62 15.30
CA ASP A 110 9.40 8.22 14.47
C ASP A 110 9.19 9.70 14.85
N VAL A 111 10.22 10.52 14.70
CA VAL A 111 10.19 11.96 14.86
C VAL A 111 9.93 12.50 13.48
N PRO A 112 8.75 13.07 13.23
CA PRO A 112 8.48 13.71 11.97
C PRO A 112 9.52 14.80 11.65
N PRO A 113 9.70 15.15 10.37
CA PRO A 113 8.81 14.82 9.26
C PRO A 113 9.00 13.41 8.68
N ILE A 114 7.89 12.71 8.45
CA ILE A 114 7.87 11.51 7.62
C ILE A 114 7.73 11.95 6.17
N LEU A 115 8.65 11.55 5.31
CA LEU A 115 8.57 11.79 3.88
C LEU A 115 8.19 10.49 3.18
N GLY A 116 7.26 10.58 2.24
CA GLY A 116 6.78 9.42 1.54
C GLY A 116 6.26 9.71 0.14
N ILE A 117 5.94 8.63 -0.55
CA ILE A 117 5.29 8.63 -1.85
C ILE A 117 3.97 7.91 -1.70
N TYR A 118 2.90 8.54 -2.18
CA TYR A 118 1.57 7.99 -2.20
C TYR A 118 1.07 7.92 -3.65
N SER A 119 0.48 6.80 -4.05
CA SER A 119 -0.24 6.67 -5.30
C SER A 119 -1.66 6.24 -5.04
N ASP A 120 -2.57 6.86 -5.77
CA ASP A 120 -4.00 6.62 -5.71
C ASP A 120 -4.51 6.21 -7.10
N ARG A 121 -5.40 5.21 -7.14
CA ARG A 121 -6.13 4.82 -8.35
C ARG A 121 -7.57 4.44 -8.04
N PHE A 122 -8.49 5.36 -8.29
CA PHE A 122 -9.92 5.10 -8.23
C PHE A 122 -10.54 4.85 -9.61
N GLN A 123 -11.45 3.87 -9.69
CA GLN A 123 -12.31 3.64 -10.85
C GLN A 123 -13.73 3.31 -10.44
N LEU A 124 -14.70 3.97 -11.06
CA LEU A 124 -16.12 3.61 -11.05
C LEU A 124 -16.51 3.26 -12.49
N VAL A 125 -16.80 2.00 -12.74
CA VAL A 125 -17.08 1.48 -14.08
C VAL A 125 -18.54 1.08 -14.18
N SER A 126 -19.30 1.72 -15.06
CA SER A 126 -20.70 1.36 -15.31
C SER A 126 -20.78 -0.04 -15.94
N LYS A 127 -21.77 -0.81 -15.50
CA LYS A 127 -22.18 -2.05 -16.17
C LYS A 127 -23.14 -1.81 -17.34
N GLY A 128 -23.54 -0.56 -17.57
CA GLY A 128 -24.45 -0.13 -18.63
C GLY A 128 -23.85 1.00 -19.46
N GLY A 129 -24.71 1.92 -19.93
CA GLY A 129 -24.32 3.09 -20.72
C GLY A 129 -23.95 4.32 -19.90
N ASP A 130 -23.99 4.24 -18.56
CA ASP A 130 -23.69 5.38 -17.69
C ASP A 130 -22.20 5.75 -17.74
N PRO A 131 -21.83 6.98 -17.37
CA PRO A 131 -20.44 7.44 -17.44
C PRO A 131 -19.50 6.63 -16.53
N ASN A 132 -18.28 6.39 -17.01
CA ASN A 132 -17.20 5.85 -16.20
C ASN A 132 -16.42 7.00 -15.54
N VAL A 133 -15.98 6.76 -14.30
CA VAL A 133 -15.06 7.64 -13.58
C VAL A 133 -13.73 6.94 -13.39
N LYS A 134 -12.62 7.62 -13.70
CA LYS A 134 -11.27 7.11 -13.47
C LYS A 134 -10.37 8.26 -13.03
N VAL A 135 -9.75 8.11 -11.87
CA VAL A 135 -8.78 9.05 -11.33
C VAL A 135 -7.53 8.27 -10.96
N GLN A 136 -6.38 8.90 -11.20
CA GLN A 136 -5.11 8.38 -10.75
C GLN A 136 -4.19 9.55 -10.45
N TYR A 137 -3.52 9.49 -9.30
CA TYR A 137 -2.44 10.39 -9.01
C TYR A 137 -1.30 9.72 -8.25
N GLN A 138 -0.16 10.41 -8.26
CA GLN A 138 0.97 10.09 -7.42
C GLN A 138 1.54 11.38 -6.85
N ILE A 139 1.71 11.42 -5.54
CA ILE A 139 2.20 12.59 -4.81
C ILE A 139 3.37 12.20 -3.92
N ALA A 140 4.27 13.16 -3.70
CA ALA A 140 5.18 13.13 -2.57
C ALA A 140 4.50 13.87 -1.43
N PHE A 141 4.63 13.36 -0.22
CA PHE A 141 4.01 13.96 0.96
C PHE A 141 5.00 14.06 2.12
N MET A 142 4.63 14.93 3.04
CA MET A 142 5.23 15.08 4.36
C MET A 142 4.15 14.93 5.42
N ILE A 143 4.42 14.17 6.47
CA ILE A 143 3.64 14.22 7.72
C ILE A 143 4.54 14.88 8.76
N ASP A 144 4.11 15.99 9.34
CA ASP A 144 4.91 16.75 10.30
C ASP A 144 4.74 16.26 11.76
N GLY A 145 5.39 16.96 12.70
CA GLY A 145 5.40 16.63 14.14
C GLY A 145 4.02 16.56 14.79
N SER A 146 3.03 17.21 14.17
CA SER A 146 1.64 17.25 14.62
C SER A 146 0.77 16.16 13.98
N GLY A 147 1.32 15.40 13.03
CA GLY A 147 0.57 14.46 12.21
C GLY A 147 -0.11 15.13 11.00
N THR A 148 0.21 16.39 10.69
CA THR A 148 -0.39 17.09 9.55
C THR A 148 0.20 16.58 8.24
N PHE A 149 -0.67 16.07 7.38
CA PHE A 149 -0.32 15.68 6.02
C PHE A 149 -0.20 16.91 5.11
N THR A 150 0.93 17.03 4.42
CA THR A 150 1.18 18.08 3.43
C THR A 150 1.66 17.46 2.12
N PRO A 151 0.94 17.64 1.00
CA PRO A 151 1.45 17.27 -0.31
C PRO A 151 2.62 18.19 -0.68
N ILE A 152 3.79 17.62 -0.95
CA ILE A 152 5.00 18.35 -1.35
C ILE A 152 5.01 18.59 -2.85
N SER A 153 4.60 17.57 -3.63
CA SER A 153 4.57 17.66 -5.09
C SER A 153 3.61 16.65 -5.69
N VAL A 154 2.92 17.03 -6.77
CA VAL A 154 2.16 16.10 -7.62
C VAL A 154 3.06 15.64 -8.75
N MET A 155 3.37 14.35 -8.79
CA MET A 155 4.25 13.75 -9.79
C MET A 155 3.49 13.29 -11.02
N VAL A 156 2.30 12.71 -10.82
CA VAL A 156 1.43 12.22 -11.89
C VAL A 156 0.00 12.57 -11.55
N PHE A 157 -0.75 13.04 -12.53
CA PHE A 157 -2.19 13.27 -12.41
C PHE A 157 -2.91 12.87 -13.70
N LYS A 158 -3.97 12.05 -13.59
CA LYS A 158 -4.84 11.65 -14.71
C LYS A 158 -6.29 11.58 -14.22
N GLY A 159 -7.20 12.17 -15.00
CA GLY A 159 -8.61 12.32 -14.61
C GLY A 159 -8.89 13.68 -14.00
N ASP A 160 -9.98 13.80 -13.25
CA ASP A 160 -10.35 14.99 -12.47
C ASP A 160 -10.23 14.63 -10.97
N PRO A 161 -9.45 15.34 -10.14
CA PRO A 161 -9.29 15.01 -8.72
C PRO A 161 -10.60 15.08 -7.95
N ASN A 162 -11.54 15.90 -8.39
CA ASN A 162 -12.84 16.02 -7.73
C ASN A 162 -13.73 14.78 -7.97
N CYS A 163 -13.32 13.88 -8.86
CA CYS A 163 -13.95 12.58 -9.07
C CYS A 163 -13.43 11.49 -8.11
N ASP A 164 -12.50 11.83 -7.22
CA ASP A 164 -11.95 10.89 -6.25
C ASP A 164 -12.77 10.89 -4.95
N PRO A 165 -13.04 9.73 -4.32
CA PRO A 165 -13.73 9.67 -3.03
C PRO A 165 -12.91 10.13 -1.82
N ILE A 166 -11.61 10.41 -1.94
CA ILE A 166 -10.77 10.93 -0.84
C ILE A 166 -10.25 12.35 -1.06
#